data_AF-A0A2V8GEU5-F1
#
_entry.id   AF-A0A2V8GEU5-F1
#
_cell.length_a   1.000
_cell.length_b   1.000
_cell.length_c   1.000
_cell.angle_alpha   90.00
_cell.angle_beta   90.00
_cell.angle_gamma   90.00
#
_symmetry.space_group_name_H-M   'P 1'
#
loop_
_entity.id
_entity.type
_entity.pdbx_description
1 polymer ?
#
loop_
_entity_poly.entity_id
_entity_poly.type
_entity_poly.pdbx_seq_one_letter_code
_entity_poly.pdbx_strand_id
1 'polypeptide(L)' 'DPDGVLSVLDDIEGYRASEPDASLYTRAETPVTFDDGHVATVWVYFYNAPLGRAQRIESGDYLEHLKVK' A
#
# COMPACT_ATOMS: atom_id res chain seq x y z
N ASP A 1 19.34 -2.75 6.24
CA ASP A 1 19.21 -1.31 6.03
C ASP A 1 17.82 -1.04 5.47
N PRO A 2 16.93 -0.37 6.21
CA PRO A 2 15.56 -0.12 5.79
C PRO A 2 15.44 0.59 4.44
N ASP A 3 16.34 1.53 4.14
CA ASP A 3 16.31 2.31 2.90
C ASP A 3 16.57 1.43 1.66
N GLY A 4 17.53 0.50 1.77
CA GLY A 4 17.80 -0.47 0.71
C GLY A 4 16.64 -1.42 0.45
N VAL A 5 15.92 -1.85 1.50
CA VAL A 5 14.73 -2.69 1.36
C VAL A 5 13.59 -1.91 0.69
N LEU A 6 13.36 -0.68 1.12
CA LEU A 6 12.36 0.21 0.54
C LEU A 6 12.62 0.48 -0.94
N SER A 7 13.87 0.66 -1.35
CA SER A 7 14.22 0.82 -2.78
C SER A 7 13.84 -0.40 -3.62
N VAL A 8 14.01 -1.62 -3.09
CA VAL A 8 13.61 -2.84 -3.81
C VAL A 8 12.08 -2.96 -3.88
N LEU A 9 11.38 -2.58 -2.81
CA LEU A 9 9.92 -2.53 -2.82
C LEU A 9 9.40 -1.47 -3.80
N ASP A 10 10.06 -0.32 -3.90
CA ASP A 10 9.70 0.73 -4.87
C ASP A 10 9.75 0.23 -6.31
N ASP A 11 10.75 -0.58 -6.65
CA ASP A 11 10.88 -1.20 -7.97
C ASP A 11 9.75 -2.22 -8.24
N ILE A 12 9.37 -3.03 -7.24
CA ILE A 12 8.30 -4.03 -7.35
C ILE A 12 6.94 -3.36 -7.50
N GLU A 13 6.66 -2.34 -6.68
CA GLU A 13 5.39 -1.62 -6.65
C GLU A 13 5.30 -0.55 -7.75
N GLY A 14 6.37 -0.31 -8.50
CA GLY A 14 6.40 0.68 -9.57
C GLY A 14 6.26 2.12 -9.05
N TYR A 15 6.77 2.40 -7.86
CA TYR A 15 6.84 3.74 -7.29
C TYR A 15 8.08 4.49 -7.78
N ARG A 16 7.89 5.70 -8.28
CA ARG A 16 8.95 6.60 -8.75
C ARG A 16 8.85 7.95 -8.06
N ALA A 17 9.73 8.20 -7.09
CA ALA A 17 9.70 9.44 -6.30
C ALA A 17 9.81 10.73 -7.15
N SER A 18 10.51 10.68 -8.29
CA SER A 18 10.63 11.82 -9.22
C SER A 18 9.41 12.02 -10.13
N GLU A 19 8.56 11.00 -10.27
CA GLU A 19 7.42 10.98 -11.19
C GLU A 19 6.20 10.34 -10.50
N PRO A 20 5.67 10.94 -9.41
CA PRO A 20 4.59 10.36 -8.62
C PRO A 20 3.32 10.15 -9.46
N ASP A 21 3.00 11.07 -10.37
CA ASP A 21 1.82 10.99 -11.25
C ASP A 21 1.90 9.83 -12.26
N ALA A 22 3.11 9.37 -12.58
CA ALA A 22 3.34 8.23 -13.49
C ALA A 22 3.58 6.91 -12.73
N SER A 23 3.60 6.95 -11.40
CA SER A 23 3.82 5.77 -10.56
C SER A 23 2.57 4.90 -10.50
N LEU A 24 2.74 3.57 -10.48
CA LEU A 24 1.61 2.64 -10.34
C LEU A 24 1.00 2.75 -8.93
N TYR A 25 1.87 2.81 -7.93
CA TYR A 25 1.52 3.11 -6.55
C TYR A 25 2.30 4.33 -6.06
N THR A 26 1.71 5.11 -5.15
CA THR A 26 2.39 6.19 -4.41
C THR A 26 2.70 5.71 -3.00
N ARG A 27 3.87 6.08 -2.47
CA ARG A 27 4.28 5.73 -1.10
C ARG A 27 4.03 6.90 -0.15
N ALA A 28 3.33 6.65 0.95
CA ALA A 28 3.05 7.67 1.96
C ALA A 28 3.20 7.14 3.39
N GLU A 29 3.70 8.00 4.28
CA GLU A 29 3.67 7.75 5.73
C GLU A 29 2.23 7.86 6.22
N THR A 30 1.72 6.77 6.80
CA THR A 30 0.33 6.65 7.24
C THR A 30 0.30 6.17 8.70
N PRO A 31 -0.47 6.83 9.58
CA PRO A 31 -0.70 6.31 10.92
C PRO A 31 -1.57 5.05 10.83
N VAL A 32 -1.11 3.96 11.45
CA VAL A 32 -1.86 2.70 11.54
C VAL A 32 -2.05 2.31 12.99
N THR A 33 -3.21 1.72 13.29
CA THR A 33 -3.55 1.20 14.62
C THR A 33 -3.31 -0.30 14.64
N PHE A 34 -2.58 -0.78 15.64
CA PHE A 34 -2.32 -2.21 15.86
C PHE A 34 -3.36 -2.82 16.80
N ASP A 35 -3.38 -4.15 16.89
CA ASP A 35 -4.39 -4.91 17.66
C ASP A 35 -4.41 -4.60 19.17
N ASP A 36 -3.29 -4.15 19.72
CA ASP A 36 -3.16 -3.72 21.12
C ASP A 36 -3.58 -2.25 21.33
N GLY A 37 -4.00 -1.56 20.26
CA GLY A 37 -4.43 -0.16 20.25
C GLY A 37 -3.31 0.86 20.08
N HIS A 38 -2.04 0.46 19.96
CA HIS A 38 -0.97 1.41 19.68
C HIS A 38 -1.05 1.94 18.25
N VAL A 39 -0.58 3.18 18.06
CA VAL A 39 -0.52 3.82 16.75
C VAL A 39 0.94 4.04 16.38
N ALA A 40 1.33 3.67 15.16
CA ALA A 40 2.64 4.00 14.61
C ALA A 40 2.51 4.55 13.18
N THR A 41 3.46 5.39 12.80
CA THR A 41 3.61 5.84 11.41
C THR A 41 4.36 4.77 10.62
N VAL A 42 3.78 4.32 9.51
CA VAL A 42 4.37 3.30 8.62
C VAL A 42 4.28 3.74 7.17
N TRP A 43 5.11 3.17 6.30
CA TRP A 43 5.00 3.36 4.86
C TRP A 43 3.89 2.49 4.25
N VAL A 44 3.01 3.09 3.46
CA VAL A 44 1.94 2.41 2.73
C VAL A 44 2.00 2.79 1.26
N TYR A 45 1.77 1.80 0.37
CA TYR A 45 1.66 1.99 -1.07
C TYR A 45 0.18 2.07 -1.47
N PHE A 46 -0.21 3.18 -2.09
CA PHE A 46 -1.58 3.43 -2.56
C PHE A 46 -1.64 3.41 -4.07
N TYR A 47 -2.56 2.61 -4.63
CA TYR A 47 -2.75 2.54 -6.09
C TYR A 47 -3.14 3.92 -6.64
N ASN A 48 -2.39 4.41 -7.63
CA ASN A 48 -2.47 5.81 -8.09
C ASN A 48 -3.19 5.98 -9.45
N ALA A 49 -4.00 5.00 -9.85
CA ALA A 49 -4.76 5.06 -11.10
C ALA A 49 -6.28 4.95 -10.87
N PRO A 50 -7.11 5.33 -11.85
CA PRO A 50 -8.55 5.24 -11.72
C PRO A 50 -9.02 3.81 -11.39
N LEU A 51 -9.79 3.67 -10.31
CA LEU A 51 -10.31 2.36 -9.85
C LEU A 51 -11.38 1.77 -10.79
N GLY A 52 -11.98 2.60 -11.66
CA GLY A 52 -12.98 2.15 -12.63
C GLY A 52 -14.17 1.45 -11.96
N ARG A 53 -14.31 0.14 -12.19
CA ARG A 53 -15.37 -0.71 -11.62
C ARG A 53 -14.84 -1.68 -10.56
N ALA A 54 -13.67 -1.41 -9.98
CA ALA A 54 -13.11 -2.24 -8.93
C ALA A 54 -14.11 -2.40 -7.77
N GLN A 55 -14.28 -3.63 -7.31
CA GLN A 55 -15.14 -3.94 -6.18
C GLN A 55 -14.45 -3.54 -4.88
N ARG A 56 -15.16 -2.84 -4.01
CA ARG A 56 -14.68 -2.56 -2.66
C ARG A 56 -14.78 -3.81 -1.80
N ILE A 57 -13.71 -4.09 -1.05
CA ILE A 57 -13.67 -5.10 0.01
C ILE A 57 -13.97 -4.36 1.32
N GLU A 58 -15.20 -4.46 1.82
CA GLU A 58 -15.63 -3.70 3.00
C GLU A 58 -14.89 -4.11 4.28
N SER A 59 -14.45 -5.36 4.40
CA SER A 59 -13.68 -5.82 5.57
C SER A 59 -12.22 -5.36 5.54
N GLY A 60 -11.69 -4.97 4.37
CA GLY A 60 -10.27 -4.70 4.17
C GLY A 60 -9.37 -5.95 4.12
N ASP A 61 -9.91 -7.15 4.37
CA ASP A 61 -9.17 -8.41 4.32
C ASP A 61 -9.27 -9.04 2.92
N TYR A 62 -8.16 -9.03 2.19
CA TYR A 62 -8.09 -9.59 0.85
C TYR A 62 -8.22 -11.12 0.83
N LEU A 63 -7.69 -11.82 1.83
CA LEU A 63 -7.76 -13.28 1.90
C LEU A 63 -9.18 -13.76 2.23
N GLU A 64 -9.86 -13.06 3.15
CA GLU A 64 -11.28 -13.28 3.43
C GLU A 64 -12.12 -13.12 2.15
N HIS A 65 -11.88 -12.04 1.39
CA HIS A 65 -12.60 -11.75 0.15
C HIS A 65 -12.41 -12.85 -0.91
N LEU A 66 -11.19 -13.38 -1.04
CA LEU A 66 -10.89 -14.45 -2.00
C LEU A 66 -11.49 -15.81 -1.60
N LYS A 67 -12.04 -15.96 -0.38
CA LYS A 67 -12.54 -17.23 0.18
C LYS A 67 -11.50 -18.36 0.11
N VAL A 68 -10.22 -18.01 0.15
CA VAL A 68 -9.13 -18.99 0.16
C VAL A 68 -9.14 -19.64 1.54
N LYS A 69 -9.32 -20.96 1.57
CA LYS A 69 -9.27 -21.80 2.77
C LYS A 69 -7.86 -22.31 3.01
#